data_AF-A0A2S0XIA9-F1
#
_entry.id   AF-A0A2S0XIA9-F1
#
_cell.length_a   1.000
_cell.length_b   1.000
_cell.length_c   1.000
_cell.angle_alpha   90.00
_cell.angle_beta   90.00
_cell.angle_gamma   90.00
#
_symmetry.space_group_name_H-M   'P 1'
#
loop_
_entity.id
_entity.type
_entity.pdbx_description
1 polymer ?
#
loop_
_entity_poly.entity_id
_entity_poly.type
_entity_poly.pdbx_seq_one_letter_code
_entity_poly.pdbx_strand_id
1 'polypeptide(L)'
;MRCRLALCGEFALRCSFALFGRFALRCSGSLCGGVSVCSRRPLRGRVPVCGSISVRCSRTLFRCLAMLGGSCSGGSFALRRSAGSLALCCRAGCITMRCRSRSLALRGPAAIGQAAAWRPTMDETRSEAARQALFCEQVLAKSGSNVLLETLREAKSVAAWEHFPPGDVFDPETGAQWYYHSHPPQEGLAEHGHFHCFVRPDGANGPIHHLVAVGVDAYGKLVRLFTVNQWVVGDNWLEAEGTVALLPRFDLHFARPCYLVNRWLAVVLALYADEIKILIRDRDKVLAGHRPENGAPAREDRALEVTSELGVDLRQKAAGLGV
;
A
#
# COMPACT_ATOMS: atom_id res chain seq x y z
N MET A 1 40.51 30.23 -25.85
CA MET A 1 39.23 29.49 -25.89
C MET A 1 39.33 28.25 -25.01
N ARG A 2 38.60 28.18 -23.90
CA ARG A 2 38.39 26.94 -23.13
C ARG A 2 36.93 26.88 -22.71
N CYS A 3 36.25 25.87 -23.22
CA CYS A 3 34.83 25.59 -23.03
C CYS A 3 34.57 25.16 -21.58
N ARG A 4 33.52 25.68 -20.94
CA ARG A 4 32.94 25.09 -19.73
C ARG A 4 31.87 24.09 -20.16
N LEU A 5 32.10 22.80 -19.91
CA LEU A 5 31.02 21.80 -19.88
C LEU A 5 30.60 21.62 -18.43
N ALA A 6 29.33 21.89 -18.12
CA ALA A 6 28.69 21.49 -16.89
C ALA A 6 27.96 20.16 -17.14
N LEU A 7 28.45 19.07 -16.56
CA LEU A 7 27.73 17.80 -16.48
C LEU A 7 26.97 17.79 -15.14
N CYS A 8 25.66 17.94 -15.18
CA CYS A 8 24.78 17.57 -14.08
C CYS A 8 24.34 16.13 -14.29
N GLY A 9 24.80 15.22 -13.43
CA GLY A 9 24.35 13.83 -13.42
C GLY A 9 24.54 13.20 -12.03
N GLU A 10 23.57 12.41 -11.59
CA GLU A 10 23.73 11.49 -10.47
C GLU A 10 24.58 10.31 -10.93
N PHE A 11 25.78 10.15 -10.39
CA PHE A 11 26.61 8.96 -10.64
C PHE A 11 26.37 7.92 -9.54
N ALA A 12 25.62 6.86 -9.86
CA ALA A 12 25.58 5.64 -9.05
C ALA A 12 26.64 4.66 -9.55
N LEU A 13 27.86 4.73 -9.00
CA LEU A 13 28.89 3.71 -9.22
C LEU A 13 28.57 2.46 -8.37
N ARG A 14 27.88 1.48 -8.94
CA ARG A 14 27.89 0.10 -8.43
C ARG A 14 29.13 -0.61 -8.97
N CYS A 15 30.25 -0.51 -8.25
CA CYS A 15 31.42 -1.35 -8.52
C CYS A 15 31.51 -2.44 -7.44
N SER A 16 31.38 -3.70 -7.85
CA SER A 16 31.74 -4.87 -7.05
C SER A 16 33.21 -5.20 -7.29
N PHE A 17 34.13 -4.39 -6.77
CA PHE A 17 35.55 -4.75 -6.70
C PHE A 17 36.15 -4.30 -5.36
N ALA A 18 36.87 -5.22 -4.72
CA ALA A 18 37.68 -4.91 -3.55
C ALA A 18 38.94 -4.16 -4.01
N LEU A 19 38.94 -2.83 -3.90
CA LEU A 19 40.14 -2.01 -4.10
C LEU A 19 40.82 -1.74 -2.75
N PHE A 20 42.02 -2.30 -2.58
CA PHE A 20 42.99 -1.82 -1.59
C PHE A 20 43.70 -0.58 -2.17
N GLY A 21 43.17 0.62 -1.88
CA GLY A 21 43.79 1.87 -2.30
C GLY A 21 43.21 3.09 -1.58
N ARG A 22 44.07 4.05 -1.23
CA ARG A 22 43.66 5.34 -0.63
C ARG A 22 43.11 6.26 -1.72
N PHE A 23 41.82 6.59 -1.68
CA PHE A 23 41.26 7.69 -2.47
C PHE A 23 41.27 8.99 -1.65
N ALA A 24 41.81 10.06 -2.22
CA ALA A 24 41.67 11.42 -1.71
C ALA A 24 40.89 12.24 -2.74
N LEU A 25 39.63 12.54 -2.47
CA LEU A 25 38.83 13.50 -3.24
C LEU A 25 39.15 14.91 -2.72
N ARG A 26 39.94 15.68 -3.48
CA ARG A 26 39.99 17.13 -3.31
C ARG A 26 38.89 17.75 -4.15
N CYS A 27 37.81 18.20 -3.52
CA CYS A 27 36.81 19.05 -4.15
C CYS A 27 36.93 20.45 -3.55
N SER A 28 37.20 21.46 -4.37
CA SER A 28 37.14 22.87 -3.99
C SER A 28 35.75 23.42 -4.35
N GLY A 29 34.76 23.09 -3.52
CA GLY A 29 33.37 23.53 -3.65
C GLY A 29 32.52 22.97 -2.50
N SER A 30 31.56 23.75 -1.99
CA SER A 30 30.68 23.33 -0.89
C SER A 30 29.70 22.25 -1.36
N LEU A 31 29.77 21.05 -0.75
CA LEU A 31 28.77 20.01 -0.92
C LEU A 31 27.61 20.25 0.05
N CYS A 32 26.45 20.65 -0.48
CA CYS A 32 25.17 20.59 0.23
C CYS A 32 24.44 19.31 -0.22
N GLY A 33 24.61 18.22 0.53
CA GLY A 33 23.94 16.95 0.26
C GLY A 33 24.26 15.90 1.33
N GLY A 34 23.26 15.15 1.76
CA GLY A 34 23.41 14.10 2.77
C GLY A 34 24.20 12.91 2.24
N VAL A 35 25.19 12.44 2.98
CA VAL A 35 25.96 11.23 2.66
C VAL A 35 25.39 10.05 3.45
N SER A 36 24.97 9.00 2.76
CA SER A 36 24.50 7.76 3.37
C SER A 36 25.49 6.64 3.07
N VAL A 37 26.10 6.07 4.12
CA VAL A 37 27.09 4.99 3.99
C VAL A 37 26.52 3.71 4.60
N CYS A 38 26.32 2.69 3.78
CA CYS A 38 25.98 1.35 4.24
C CYS A 38 27.22 0.44 4.12
N SER A 39 27.76 -0.01 5.25
CA SER A 39 28.79 -1.06 5.28
C SER A 39 28.36 -2.23 6.15
N ARG A 40 28.78 -3.45 5.78
CA ARG A 40 28.65 -4.66 6.63
C ARG A 40 29.91 -4.93 7.48
N ARG A 41 30.86 -3.99 7.54
CA ARG A 41 32.13 -4.08 8.30
C ARG A 41 32.45 -2.74 8.99
N PRO A 42 33.12 -2.74 10.16
CA PRO A 42 33.46 -1.52 10.89
C PRO A 42 34.40 -0.63 10.07
N LEU A 43 34.03 0.64 9.92
CA LEU A 43 34.88 1.66 9.28
C LEU A 43 35.92 2.14 10.31
N ARG A 44 37.22 2.04 9.99
CA ARG A 44 38.29 2.75 10.70
C ARG A 44 38.84 3.86 9.80
N GLY A 45 38.52 5.11 10.12
CA GLY A 45 39.01 6.30 9.44
C GLY A 45 38.44 7.58 10.05
N ARG A 46 39.18 8.68 9.99
CA ARG A 46 38.70 10.01 10.36
C ARG A 46 38.17 10.71 9.11
N VAL A 47 36.90 11.12 9.11
CA VAL A 47 36.32 11.96 8.05
C VAL A 47 35.77 13.22 8.73
N PRO A 48 36.31 14.42 8.45
CA PRO A 48 35.67 15.65 8.88
C PRO A 48 34.48 15.94 7.95
N VAL A 49 33.27 16.04 8.50
CA VAL A 49 32.05 16.43 7.77
C VAL A 49 31.37 17.54 8.57
N CYS A 50 31.02 18.64 7.90
CA CYS A 50 30.15 19.68 8.45
C CYS A 50 28.72 19.42 7.92
N GLY A 51 27.92 18.64 8.65
CA GLY A 51 26.56 18.27 8.26
C GLY A 51 25.97 17.09 9.03
N SER A 52 24.66 16.90 8.95
CA SER A 52 23.90 15.86 9.64
C SER A 52 24.25 14.46 9.11
N ILE A 53 24.68 13.54 9.99
CA ILE A 53 24.93 12.14 9.63
C ILE A 53 23.83 11.26 10.24
N SER A 54 23.20 10.41 9.43
CA SER A 54 22.36 9.30 9.91
C SER A 54 23.11 7.98 9.74
N VAL A 55 23.47 7.32 10.85
CA VAL A 55 24.12 6.00 10.83
C VAL A 55 23.12 4.95 11.31
N ARG A 56 22.84 3.94 10.47
CA ARG A 56 22.07 2.74 10.86
C ARG A 56 23.04 1.56 10.97
N CYS A 57 23.29 1.06 12.18
CA CYS A 57 24.11 -0.12 12.42
C CYS A 57 23.26 -1.22 13.06
N SER A 58 23.40 -2.48 12.59
CA SER A 58 22.52 -3.59 12.97
C SER A 58 23.07 -4.49 14.10
N ARG A 59 24.04 -4.04 14.93
CA ARG A 59 24.46 -4.74 16.17
C ARG A 59 25.31 -3.84 17.09
N THR A 60 25.24 -4.15 18.39
CA THR A 60 25.69 -3.45 19.63
C THR A 60 26.97 -2.60 19.52
N LEU A 61 26.89 -1.31 19.92
CA LEU A 61 28.03 -0.39 20.01
C LEU A 61 28.72 -0.47 21.38
N PHE A 62 30.01 -0.84 21.40
CA PHE A 62 30.90 -0.56 22.53
C PHE A 62 31.36 0.92 22.46
N ARG A 63 31.29 1.58 23.61
CA ARG A 63 31.48 3.02 23.84
C ARG A 63 32.96 3.42 23.69
N CYS A 64 33.25 4.43 22.86
CA CYS A 64 34.29 5.45 23.06
C CYS A 64 34.25 6.48 21.91
N LEU A 65 33.53 7.59 22.11
CA LEU A 65 33.66 8.78 21.27
C LEU A 65 34.15 9.91 22.17
N ALA A 66 35.44 10.20 22.11
CA ALA A 66 36.00 11.41 22.70
C ALA A 66 35.77 12.56 21.72
N MET A 67 34.91 13.52 22.08
CA MET A 67 34.78 14.80 21.39
C MET A 67 35.47 15.85 22.26
N LEU A 68 36.59 16.37 21.76
CA LEU A 68 37.17 17.64 22.20
C LEU A 68 36.60 18.73 21.29
N GLY A 69 35.90 19.69 21.87
CA GLY A 69 35.35 20.89 21.21
C GLY A 69 34.19 21.41 22.06
N GLY A 70 34.31 22.58 22.70
CA GLY A 70 34.43 23.86 22.02
C GLY A 70 33.01 24.37 21.77
N SER A 71 32.56 25.26 22.65
CA SER A 71 31.20 25.77 22.79
C SER A 71 30.60 26.23 21.45
N CYS A 72 29.50 25.61 21.01
CA CYS A 72 28.52 26.22 20.10
C CYS A 72 27.13 25.62 20.39
N SER A 73 26.19 26.52 20.63
CA SER A 73 24.81 26.31 21.08
C SER A 73 23.86 25.84 19.96
N GLY A 74 22.94 24.94 20.31
CA GLY A 74 21.70 24.70 19.57
C GLY A 74 21.62 23.37 18.82
N GLY A 75 21.05 22.35 19.46
CA GLY A 75 20.67 21.09 18.81
C GLY A 75 19.91 20.18 19.77
N SER A 76 18.63 19.94 19.49
CA SER A 76 17.76 19.03 20.26
C SER A 76 18.08 17.57 19.92
N PHE A 77 18.44 16.77 20.92
CA PHE A 77 18.62 15.31 20.81
C PHE A 77 17.49 14.57 21.54
N ALA A 78 16.80 13.67 20.83
CA ALA A 78 15.85 12.73 21.42
C ALA A 78 16.53 11.36 21.64
N LEU A 79 16.77 10.98 22.90
CA LEU A 79 17.22 9.64 23.29
C LEU A 79 16.02 8.81 23.79
N ARG A 80 15.66 7.73 23.10
CA ARG A 80 14.80 6.68 23.66
C ARG A 80 15.64 5.76 24.55
N ARG A 81 15.24 5.61 25.82
CA ARG A 81 15.81 4.67 26.79
C ARG A 81 15.34 3.23 26.49
N SER A 82 16.27 2.29 26.37
CA SER A 82 16.00 0.87 26.65
C SER A 82 16.53 0.54 28.05
N ALA A 83 15.70 -0.14 28.85
CA ALA A 83 15.99 -0.54 30.21
C ALA A 83 17.20 -1.50 30.29
N GLY A 84 18.08 -1.27 31.27
CA GLY A 84 19.20 -2.15 31.58
C GLY A 84 19.85 -1.72 32.89
N SER A 85 19.68 -2.55 33.92
CA SER A 85 20.25 -2.37 35.26
C SER A 85 21.75 -2.69 35.24
N LEU A 86 22.59 -1.84 35.83
CA LEU A 86 24.01 -2.18 36.07
C LEU A 86 24.47 -1.66 37.43
N ALA A 87 25.05 -2.61 38.16
CA ALA A 87 25.47 -2.55 39.55
C ALA A 87 26.70 -1.66 39.79
N LEU A 88 26.75 -1.19 41.03
CA LEU A 88 27.76 -0.36 41.65
C LEU A 88 29.07 -1.13 41.87
N CYS A 89 30.21 -0.54 41.53
CA CYS A 89 31.51 -0.92 42.11
C CYS A 89 32.32 0.35 42.38
N CYS A 90 32.46 0.66 43.67
CA CYS A 90 33.22 1.77 44.22
C CYS A 90 34.73 1.51 44.21
N ARG A 91 35.53 2.57 44.01
CA ARG A 91 36.77 2.78 44.79
C ARG A 91 37.22 4.25 44.76
N ALA A 92 37.24 4.80 45.97
CA ALA A 92 38.10 5.86 46.54
C ALA A 92 38.22 7.24 45.86
N GLY A 93 37.81 8.27 46.59
CA GLY A 93 38.18 9.67 46.34
C GLY A 93 37.12 10.66 46.85
N CYS A 94 37.09 10.93 48.15
CA CYS A 94 36.21 11.92 48.77
C CYS A 94 36.59 13.35 48.33
N ILE A 95 35.63 14.07 47.71
CA ILE A 95 35.55 15.53 47.78
C ILE A 95 34.12 15.86 48.19
N THR A 96 33.95 16.37 49.41
CA THR A 96 32.68 16.81 49.97
C THR A 96 32.38 18.24 49.51
N MET A 97 31.72 18.39 48.36
CA MET A 97 31.03 19.64 48.03
C MET A 97 29.59 19.58 48.56
N ARG A 98 29.30 20.36 49.61
CA ARG A 98 27.93 20.66 50.07
C ARG A 98 27.22 21.50 49.00
N CYS A 99 26.55 20.85 48.06
CA CYS A 99 25.62 21.52 47.15
C CYS A 99 24.29 21.71 47.89
N ARG A 100 23.91 22.98 48.16
CA ARG A 100 22.57 23.31 48.67
C ARG A 100 21.55 22.91 47.61
N SER A 101 20.83 21.82 47.84
CA SER A 101 19.71 21.39 47.00
C SER A 101 18.57 22.41 47.13
N ARG A 102 18.52 23.39 46.23
CA ARG A 102 17.24 24.02 45.86
C ARG A 102 16.56 23.03 44.93
N SER A 103 15.48 22.42 45.40
CA SER A 103 14.56 21.65 44.58
C SER A 103 13.96 22.57 43.51
N LEU A 104 14.55 22.57 42.31
CA LEU A 104 13.87 23.05 41.12
C LEU A 104 12.77 22.05 40.80
N ALA A 105 11.55 22.38 41.20
CA ALA A 105 10.36 21.72 40.67
C ALA A 105 10.34 21.97 39.17
N LEU A 106 10.71 20.95 38.39
CA LEU A 106 10.45 20.90 36.96
C LEU A 106 8.93 20.97 36.80
N ARG A 107 8.42 22.14 36.40
CA ARG A 107 7.05 22.24 35.88
C ARG A 107 6.97 21.24 34.73
N GLY A 108 6.09 20.26 34.88
CA GLY A 108 5.83 19.25 33.85
C GLY A 108 5.51 19.92 32.52
N PRO A 109 5.70 19.22 31.38
CA PRO A 109 5.30 19.76 30.09
C PRO A 109 3.82 20.14 30.18
N ALA A 110 3.54 21.44 30.02
CA ALA A 110 2.20 21.93 29.81
C ALA A 110 1.59 21.10 28.68
N ALA A 111 0.35 20.65 28.91
CA ALA A 111 -0.40 19.79 28.02
C ALA A 111 -0.25 20.22 26.56
N ILE A 112 0.47 19.43 25.77
CA ILE A 112 0.24 19.39 24.33
C ILE A 112 -1.19 18.87 24.23
N GLY A 113 -2.13 19.77 23.92
CA GLY A 113 -3.53 19.43 23.74
C GLY A 113 -3.62 18.20 22.83
N GLN A 114 -4.40 17.22 23.24
CA GLN A 114 -4.74 16.08 22.40
C GLN A 114 -5.40 16.66 21.14
N ALA A 115 -4.64 16.73 20.04
CA ALA A 115 -5.24 16.96 18.74
C ALA A 115 -6.23 15.80 18.55
N ALA A 116 -7.53 16.10 18.53
CA ALA A 116 -8.55 15.13 18.19
C ALA A 116 -8.10 14.45 16.89
N ALA A 117 -8.06 13.12 16.88
CA ALA A 117 -7.62 12.36 15.72
C ALA A 117 -8.47 12.79 14.51
N TRP A 118 -7.83 13.43 13.52
CA TRP A 118 -8.46 13.80 12.27
C TRP A 118 -9.09 12.55 11.65
N ARG A 119 -10.42 12.55 11.51
CA ARG A 119 -11.17 11.54 10.78
C ARG A 119 -11.65 12.18 9.49
N PRO A 120 -11.18 11.73 8.32
CA PRO A 120 -11.63 12.30 7.07
C PRO A 120 -13.15 12.08 6.91
N THR A 121 -13.80 13.00 6.21
CA THR A 121 -15.20 12.81 5.82
C THR A 121 -15.32 11.67 4.80
N MET A 122 -16.53 11.14 4.60
CA MET A 122 -16.75 10.10 3.58
C MET A 122 -16.42 10.62 2.17
N ASP A 123 -16.75 11.88 1.88
CA ASP A 123 -16.42 12.50 0.60
C ASP A 123 -14.91 12.67 0.43
N GLU A 124 -14.17 13.06 1.47
CA GLU A 124 -12.70 13.11 1.41
C GLU A 124 -12.08 11.73 1.14
N THR A 125 -12.64 10.68 1.74
CA THR A 125 -12.19 9.30 1.53
C THR A 125 -12.46 8.85 0.10
N ARG A 126 -13.63 9.18 -0.45
CA ARG A 126 -14.00 8.89 -1.84
C ARG A 126 -13.15 9.69 -2.83
N SER A 127 -12.91 10.97 -2.58
CA SER A 127 -12.04 11.80 -3.42
C SER A 127 -10.60 11.29 -3.42
N GLU A 128 -10.09 10.78 -2.29
CA GLU A 128 -8.80 10.09 -2.24
C GLU A 128 -8.79 8.82 -3.08
N ALA A 129 -9.81 7.97 -2.94
CA ALA A 129 -9.94 6.75 -3.72
C ALA A 129 -10.00 7.04 -5.23
N ALA A 130 -10.77 8.05 -5.64
CA ALA A 130 -10.84 8.52 -7.02
C ALA A 130 -9.47 9.00 -7.54
N ARG A 131 -8.75 9.83 -6.76
CA ARG A 131 -7.40 10.29 -7.13
C ARG A 131 -6.44 9.12 -7.31
N GLN A 132 -6.49 8.13 -6.42
CA GLN A 132 -5.63 6.96 -6.52
C GLN A 132 -5.99 6.06 -7.70
N ALA A 133 -7.28 5.87 -8.00
CA ALA A 133 -7.72 5.09 -9.15
C ALA A 133 -7.22 5.72 -10.46
N LEU A 134 -7.45 7.02 -10.63
CA LEU A 134 -6.98 7.79 -11.78
C LEU A 134 -5.44 7.81 -11.86
N PHE A 135 -4.74 7.92 -10.73
CA PHE A 135 -3.29 7.82 -10.69
C PHE A 135 -2.79 6.48 -11.21
N CYS A 136 -3.40 5.36 -10.80
CA CYS A 136 -3.04 4.04 -11.30
C CYS A 136 -3.22 3.94 -12.81
N GLU A 137 -4.37 4.38 -13.34
CA GLU A 137 -4.60 4.41 -14.79
C GLU A 137 -3.60 5.29 -15.53
N GLN A 138 -3.28 6.47 -14.99
CA GLN A 138 -2.31 7.39 -15.60
C GLN A 138 -0.90 6.82 -15.64
N VAL A 139 -0.43 6.17 -14.57
CA VAL A 139 0.91 5.56 -14.52
C VAL A 139 1.02 4.41 -15.53
N LEU A 140 -0.02 3.59 -15.64
CA LEU A 140 -0.08 2.51 -16.62
C LEU A 140 -0.10 3.06 -18.05
N ALA A 141 -0.95 4.04 -18.31
CA ALA A 141 -1.07 4.67 -19.62
C ALA A 141 0.24 5.33 -20.08
N LYS A 142 0.98 5.97 -19.15
CA LYS A 142 2.30 6.56 -19.44
C LYS A 142 3.33 5.51 -19.90
N SER A 143 3.13 4.25 -19.53
CA SER A 143 3.96 3.12 -19.94
C SER A 143 3.40 2.37 -21.16
N GLY A 144 2.38 2.91 -21.83
CA GLY A 144 1.71 2.25 -22.96
C GLY A 144 0.89 1.03 -22.55
N SER A 145 0.47 0.96 -21.28
CA SER A 145 -0.27 -0.16 -20.71
C SER A 145 -1.61 0.28 -20.11
N ASN A 146 -2.40 -0.68 -19.63
CA ASN A 146 -3.65 -0.45 -18.89
C ASN A 146 -3.89 -1.62 -17.91
N VAL A 147 -4.93 -1.53 -17.09
CA VAL A 147 -5.20 -2.55 -16.05
C VAL A 147 -5.43 -3.95 -16.64
N LEU A 148 -6.03 -4.03 -17.84
CA LEU A 148 -6.29 -5.29 -18.52
C LEU A 148 -5.00 -5.90 -19.09
N LEU A 149 -4.19 -5.11 -19.80
CA LEU A 149 -2.90 -5.54 -20.35
C LEU A 149 -1.93 -6.00 -19.25
N GLU A 150 -1.91 -5.33 -18.10
CA GLU A 150 -1.10 -5.78 -16.96
C GLU A 150 -1.61 -7.08 -16.35
N THR A 151 -2.93 -7.27 -16.29
CA THR A 151 -3.54 -8.50 -15.78
C THR A 151 -3.22 -9.69 -16.68
N LEU A 152 -3.23 -9.47 -17.99
CA LEU A 152 -2.98 -10.48 -19.02
C LEU A 152 -1.50 -10.60 -19.41
N ARG A 153 -0.60 -9.86 -18.75
CA ARG A 153 0.83 -9.75 -19.12
C ARG A 153 1.54 -11.10 -19.24
N GLU A 154 1.25 -12.03 -18.33
CA GLU A 154 1.87 -13.36 -18.28
C GLU A 154 1.02 -14.45 -19.00
N ALA A 155 -0.12 -14.07 -19.59
CA ALA A 155 -1.00 -15.00 -20.30
C ALA A 155 -0.40 -15.41 -21.66
N LYS A 156 -0.35 -16.72 -21.94
CA LYS A 156 0.10 -17.25 -23.24
C LYS A 156 -1.01 -17.19 -24.31
N SER A 157 -2.24 -17.30 -23.86
CA SER A 157 -3.48 -17.19 -24.62
C SER A 157 -4.56 -16.66 -23.68
N VAL A 158 -5.59 -16.04 -24.24
CA VAL A 158 -6.76 -15.58 -23.49
C VAL A 158 -7.94 -16.38 -24.00
N ALA A 159 -8.24 -17.50 -23.35
CA ALA A 159 -9.46 -18.25 -23.66
C ALA A 159 -10.61 -17.72 -22.78
N ALA A 160 -11.83 -17.77 -23.32
CA ALA A 160 -13.01 -17.43 -22.55
C ALA A 160 -13.10 -18.33 -21.30
N TRP A 161 -13.58 -17.77 -20.19
CA TRP A 161 -13.74 -18.43 -18.89
C TRP A 161 -12.44 -18.80 -18.15
N GLU A 162 -11.27 -18.65 -18.77
CA GLU A 162 -9.99 -18.85 -18.06
C GLU A 162 -9.75 -17.71 -17.06
N HIS A 163 -9.18 -18.08 -15.91
CA HIS A 163 -8.82 -17.14 -14.86
C HIS A 163 -7.42 -16.56 -15.11
N PHE A 164 -7.32 -15.24 -14.92
CA PHE A 164 -6.07 -14.50 -15.01
C PHE A 164 -5.83 -13.64 -13.76
N PRO A 165 -4.60 -13.66 -13.21
CA PRO A 165 -3.51 -14.59 -13.54
C PRO A 165 -3.86 -16.04 -13.14
N PRO A 166 -3.14 -17.05 -13.67
CA PRO A 166 -3.32 -18.43 -13.26
C PRO A 166 -3.12 -18.60 -11.74
N GLY A 167 -4.06 -19.28 -11.09
CA GLY A 167 -4.04 -19.52 -9.64
C GLY A 167 -4.66 -18.40 -8.80
N ASP A 168 -5.28 -17.41 -9.45
CA ASP A 168 -5.88 -16.21 -8.86
C ASP A 168 -4.85 -15.39 -8.06
N VAL A 169 -5.26 -14.20 -7.61
CA VAL A 169 -4.45 -13.37 -6.72
C VAL A 169 -5.04 -13.44 -5.32
N PHE A 170 -4.22 -13.77 -4.32
CA PHE A 170 -4.63 -13.85 -2.92
C PHE A 170 -3.69 -13.06 -2.01
N ASP A 171 -4.26 -12.22 -1.15
CA ASP A 171 -3.57 -11.51 -0.07
C ASP A 171 -3.78 -12.22 1.28
N PRO A 172 -2.72 -12.82 1.87
CA PRO A 172 -2.83 -13.52 3.14
C PRO A 172 -3.05 -12.57 4.35
N GLU A 173 -2.75 -11.28 4.24
CA GLU A 173 -2.92 -10.34 5.34
C GLU A 173 -4.39 -9.94 5.50
N THR A 174 -5.03 -9.56 4.40
CA THR A 174 -6.41 -9.08 4.41
C THR A 174 -7.43 -10.19 4.15
N GLY A 175 -7.02 -11.24 3.45
CA GLY A 175 -7.89 -12.30 2.92
C GLY A 175 -8.48 -11.96 1.56
N ALA A 176 -8.16 -10.81 0.96
CA ALA A 176 -8.68 -10.41 -0.33
C ALA A 176 -8.20 -11.34 -1.45
N GLN A 177 -9.10 -11.72 -2.35
CA GLN A 177 -8.78 -12.53 -3.53
C GLN A 177 -9.44 -11.93 -4.77
N TRP A 178 -8.76 -11.97 -5.91
CA TRP A 178 -9.38 -11.64 -7.18
C TRP A 178 -8.84 -12.48 -8.33
N TYR A 179 -9.66 -12.64 -9.36
CA TYR A 179 -9.23 -13.10 -10.67
C TYR A 179 -10.01 -12.34 -11.75
N TYR A 180 -9.47 -12.31 -12.96
CA TYR A 180 -10.13 -11.80 -14.16
C TYR A 180 -10.51 -12.95 -15.07
N HIS A 181 -11.68 -12.88 -15.73
CA HIS A 181 -11.96 -13.70 -16.90
C HIS A 181 -12.67 -12.88 -17.97
N SER A 182 -12.72 -13.42 -19.20
CA SER A 182 -13.50 -12.87 -20.31
C SER A 182 -14.54 -13.86 -20.79
N HIS A 183 -15.63 -13.35 -21.35
CA HIS A 183 -16.65 -14.15 -22.00
C HIS A 183 -16.38 -14.15 -23.51
N PRO A 184 -16.95 -15.09 -24.29
CA PRO A 184 -16.93 -14.97 -25.74
C PRO A 184 -17.50 -13.59 -26.15
N PRO A 185 -16.91 -12.92 -27.15
CA PRO A 185 -17.41 -11.63 -27.60
C PRO A 185 -18.90 -11.72 -27.96
N GLN A 186 -19.71 -10.89 -27.33
CA GLN A 186 -21.13 -10.75 -27.67
C GLN A 186 -21.33 -9.41 -28.37
N GLU A 187 -22.04 -9.45 -29.49
CA GLU A 187 -22.37 -8.24 -30.24
C GLU A 187 -23.16 -7.26 -29.36
N GLY A 188 -22.70 -6.00 -29.33
CA GLY A 188 -23.37 -4.91 -28.62
C GLY A 188 -23.02 -4.78 -27.13
N LEU A 189 -22.22 -5.69 -26.55
CA LEU A 189 -21.72 -5.52 -25.18
C LEU A 189 -20.40 -4.74 -25.17
N ALA A 190 -20.36 -3.68 -24.33
CA ALA A 190 -19.15 -2.89 -24.11
C ALA A 190 -18.12 -3.62 -23.22
N GLU A 191 -18.57 -4.60 -22.44
CA GLU A 191 -17.70 -5.38 -21.56
C GLU A 191 -16.87 -6.38 -22.37
N HIS A 192 -15.56 -6.37 -22.15
CA HIS A 192 -14.64 -7.39 -22.64
C HIS A 192 -14.50 -8.54 -21.63
N GLY A 193 -14.48 -8.21 -20.35
CA GLY A 193 -14.47 -9.16 -19.25
C GLY A 193 -14.51 -8.45 -17.92
N HIS A 194 -14.35 -9.20 -16.83
CA HIS A 194 -14.51 -8.65 -15.50
C HIS A 194 -13.63 -9.34 -14.48
N PHE A 195 -13.33 -8.58 -13.41
CA PHE A 195 -12.67 -9.09 -12.23
C PHE A 195 -13.72 -9.56 -11.23
N HIS A 196 -13.62 -10.77 -10.73
CA HIS A 196 -14.37 -11.17 -9.54
C HIS A 196 -13.54 -10.88 -8.29
N CYS A 197 -14.15 -10.17 -7.33
CA CYS A 197 -13.51 -9.78 -6.08
C CYS A 197 -14.11 -10.57 -4.91
N PHE A 198 -13.26 -11.19 -4.10
CA PHE A 198 -13.64 -12.05 -2.99
C PHE A 198 -12.86 -11.69 -1.73
N VAL A 199 -13.34 -12.19 -0.59
CA VAL A 199 -12.60 -12.22 0.67
C VAL A 199 -12.69 -13.61 1.30
N ARG A 200 -11.55 -14.11 1.79
CA ARG A 200 -11.43 -15.29 2.65
C ARG A 200 -11.09 -14.86 4.09
N PRO A 201 -12.08 -14.72 4.99
CA PRO A 201 -11.84 -14.13 6.30
C PRO A 201 -10.88 -14.93 7.19
N ASP A 202 -10.81 -16.25 6.96
CA ASP A 202 -10.01 -17.21 7.74
C ASP A 202 -8.79 -17.74 6.94
N GLY A 203 -8.32 -16.96 5.96
CA GLY A 203 -7.12 -17.28 5.17
C GLY A 203 -7.37 -18.21 3.98
N ALA A 204 -6.29 -18.65 3.33
CA ALA A 204 -6.34 -19.33 2.02
C ALA A 204 -7.25 -20.58 1.97
N ASN A 205 -7.35 -21.31 3.08
CA ASN A 205 -8.17 -22.52 3.20
C ASN A 205 -9.53 -22.27 3.88
N GLY A 206 -9.82 -21.01 4.25
CA GLY A 206 -11.07 -20.59 4.86
C GLY A 206 -12.20 -20.44 3.83
N PRO A 207 -13.42 -20.11 4.30
CA PRO A 207 -14.55 -19.84 3.41
C PRO A 207 -14.22 -18.69 2.48
N ILE A 208 -14.73 -18.72 1.25
CA ILE A 208 -14.58 -17.66 0.25
C ILE A 208 -15.93 -16.98 0.02
N HIS A 209 -15.96 -15.65 0.01
CA HIS A 209 -17.17 -14.88 -0.17
C HIS A 209 -16.99 -13.87 -1.30
N HIS A 210 -17.85 -13.94 -2.31
CA HIS A 210 -17.87 -12.98 -3.42
C HIS A 210 -18.45 -11.65 -2.96
N LEU A 211 -17.73 -10.57 -3.22
CA LEU A 211 -18.16 -9.20 -2.92
C LEU A 211 -18.91 -8.60 -4.10
N VAL A 212 -18.22 -8.48 -5.24
CA VAL A 212 -18.70 -7.80 -6.45
C VAL A 212 -17.80 -8.18 -7.62
N ALA A 213 -18.34 -8.11 -8.83
CA ALA A 213 -17.59 -8.17 -10.06
C ALA A 213 -17.36 -6.75 -10.64
N VAL A 214 -16.17 -6.51 -11.18
CA VAL A 214 -15.73 -5.23 -11.76
C VAL A 214 -15.57 -5.40 -13.27
N GLY A 215 -16.53 -4.92 -14.03
CA GLY A 215 -16.55 -5.02 -15.50
C GLY A 215 -15.69 -3.98 -16.18
N VAL A 216 -14.91 -4.40 -17.18
CA VAL A 216 -14.06 -3.52 -17.98
C VAL A 216 -14.25 -3.70 -19.48
N ASP A 217 -14.05 -2.62 -20.23
CA ASP A 217 -14.01 -2.66 -21.69
C ASP A 217 -12.68 -3.24 -22.22
N ALA A 218 -12.57 -3.37 -23.55
CA ALA A 218 -11.37 -3.87 -24.22
C ALA A 218 -10.10 -3.00 -24.00
N TYR A 219 -10.26 -1.80 -23.44
CA TYR A 219 -9.17 -0.88 -23.09
C TYR A 219 -8.89 -0.87 -21.58
N GLY A 220 -9.55 -1.73 -20.80
CA GLY A 220 -9.42 -1.80 -19.35
C GLY A 220 -10.14 -0.68 -18.60
N LYS A 221 -11.07 0.05 -19.23
CA LYS A 221 -11.86 1.08 -18.54
C LYS A 221 -12.99 0.44 -17.76
N LEU A 222 -13.20 0.90 -16.54
CA LEU A 222 -14.35 0.53 -15.71
C LEU A 222 -15.67 0.90 -16.42
N VAL A 223 -16.57 -0.07 -16.58
CA VAL A 223 -17.89 0.14 -17.23
C VAL A 223 -19.08 -0.26 -16.36
N ARG A 224 -18.92 -1.23 -15.45
CA ARG A 224 -20.00 -1.66 -14.54
C ARG A 224 -19.49 -2.35 -13.28
N LEU A 225 -20.34 -2.38 -12.26
CA LEU A 225 -20.21 -3.19 -11.05
C LEU A 225 -21.44 -4.07 -10.91
N PHE A 226 -21.28 -5.34 -10.56
CA PHE A 226 -22.44 -6.24 -10.45
C PHE A 226 -22.20 -7.39 -9.48
N THR A 227 -23.29 -7.98 -8.99
CA THR A 227 -23.28 -9.22 -8.22
C THR A 227 -23.89 -10.34 -9.05
N VAL A 228 -23.45 -11.56 -8.77
CA VAL A 228 -23.87 -12.77 -9.47
C VAL A 228 -24.50 -13.75 -8.51
N ASN A 229 -25.22 -14.71 -9.06
CA ASN A 229 -25.77 -15.83 -8.33
C ASN A 229 -24.65 -16.76 -7.85
N GLN A 230 -24.87 -17.46 -6.73
CA GLN A 230 -23.86 -18.32 -6.11
C GLN A 230 -23.34 -19.40 -7.08
N TRP A 231 -24.21 -19.98 -7.92
CA TRP A 231 -23.77 -21.01 -8.87
C TRP A 231 -22.68 -20.52 -9.83
N VAL A 232 -22.62 -19.21 -10.11
CA VAL A 232 -21.66 -18.60 -11.05
C VAL A 232 -20.24 -18.67 -10.49
N VAL A 233 -20.10 -18.38 -9.20
CA VAL A 233 -18.80 -18.24 -8.53
C VAL A 233 -18.46 -19.40 -7.60
N GLY A 234 -19.43 -20.25 -7.25
CA GLY A 234 -19.25 -21.41 -6.39
C GLY A 234 -18.73 -21.07 -4.99
N ASP A 235 -19.04 -19.87 -4.48
CA ASP A 235 -18.51 -19.38 -3.22
C ASP A 235 -19.24 -19.98 -2.00
N ASN A 236 -18.74 -19.69 -0.79
CA ASN A 236 -19.46 -19.99 0.44
C ASN A 236 -20.47 -18.88 0.69
N TRP A 237 -21.76 -19.20 0.56
CA TRP A 237 -22.83 -18.21 0.71
C TRP A 237 -22.75 -17.46 2.04
N LEU A 238 -22.83 -16.13 1.96
CA LEU A 238 -22.94 -15.25 3.10
C LEU A 238 -23.97 -14.16 2.78
N GLU A 239 -24.92 -13.97 3.69
CA GLU A 239 -25.98 -12.96 3.56
C GLU A 239 -25.39 -11.55 3.53
N ALA A 240 -26.18 -10.61 3.00
CA ALA A 240 -25.75 -9.27 2.60
C ALA A 240 -24.97 -8.54 3.68
N GLU A 241 -25.48 -8.49 4.92
CA GLU A 241 -24.80 -7.75 5.98
C GLU A 241 -23.47 -8.39 6.39
N GLY A 242 -23.37 -9.72 6.30
CA GLY A 242 -22.10 -10.43 6.48
C GLY A 242 -21.11 -10.10 5.36
N THR A 243 -21.55 -10.12 4.10
CA THR A 243 -20.71 -9.75 2.94
C THR A 243 -20.29 -8.28 3.01
N VAL A 244 -21.19 -7.37 3.38
CA VAL A 244 -20.91 -5.94 3.55
C VAL A 244 -19.85 -5.70 4.63
N ALA A 245 -19.88 -6.47 5.73
CA ALA A 245 -18.87 -6.37 6.78
C ALA A 245 -17.46 -6.80 6.32
N LEU A 246 -17.36 -7.60 5.25
CA LEU A 246 -16.09 -8.02 4.65
C LEU A 246 -15.52 -7.00 3.67
N LEU A 247 -16.34 -6.08 3.14
CA LEU A 247 -15.92 -5.12 2.11
C LEU A 247 -14.64 -4.33 2.48
N PRO A 248 -14.44 -3.83 3.72
CA PRO A 248 -13.22 -3.14 4.11
C PRO A 248 -11.96 -4.01 4.09
N ARG A 249 -12.08 -5.34 4.06
CA ARG A 249 -10.95 -6.27 3.94
C ARG A 249 -10.44 -6.38 2.51
N PHE A 250 -11.13 -5.84 1.51
CA PHE A 250 -10.64 -5.82 0.15
C PHE A 250 -9.65 -4.66 -0.06
N ASP A 251 -8.46 -4.77 0.54
CA ASP A 251 -7.39 -3.76 0.47
C ASP A 251 -6.07 -4.39 0.00
N LEU A 252 -5.92 -4.53 -1.32
CA LEU A 252 -4.76 -5.17 -1.93
C LEU A 252 -3.60 -4.17 -2.02
N HIS A 253 -2.62 -4.29 -1.12
CA HIS A 253 -1.46 -3.39 -1.05
C HIS A 253 -0.11 -4.11 -1.21
N PHE A 254 0.06 -4.87 -2.29
CA PHE A 254 1.28 -5.64 -2.55
C PHE A 254 1.67 -5.69 -4.03
N ALA A 255 2.94 -6.05 -4.27
CA ALA A 255 3.62 -5.76 -5.54
C ALA A 255 3.23 -6.67 -6.73
N ARG A 256 2.82 -7.91 -6.47
CA ARG A 256 2.59 -8.94 -7.50
C ARG A 256 1.09 -9.22 -7.64
N PRO A 257 0.58 -9.62 -8.82
CA PRO A 257 1.30 -9.67 -10.11
C PRO A 257 1.64 -8.26 -10.62
N CYS A 258 0.81 -7.26 -10.31
CA CYS A 258 1.07 -5.86 -10.59
C CYS A 258 0.47 -4.99 -9.47
N TYR A 259 1.32 -4.21 -8.79
CA TYR A 259 0.91 -3.28 -7.73
C TYR A 259 -0.22 -2.33 -8.19
N LEU A 260 -0.14 -1.82 -9.42
CA LEU A 260 -1.10 -0.83 -9.91
C LEU A 260 -2.47 -1.45 -10.18
N VAL A 261 -2.54 -2.70 -10.64
CA VAL A 261 -3.82 -3.42 -10.80
C VAL A 261 -4.44 -3.72 -9.44
N ASN A 262 -3.65 -4.28 -8.52
CA ASN A 262 -4.07 -4.55 -7.14
C ASN A 262 -4.61 -3.29 -6.48
N ARG A 263 -3.84 -2.19 -6.55
CA ARG A 263 -4.25 -0.94 -5.94
C ARG A 263 -5.47 -0.36 -6.61
N TRP A 264 -5.55 -0.38 -7.94
CA TRP A 264 -6.70 0.10 -8.71
C TRP A 264 -7.99 -0.63 -8.29
N LEU A 265 -7.98 -1.97 -8.20
CA LEU A 265 -9.15 -2.74 -7.74
C LEU A 265 -9.57 -2.35 -6.31
N ALA A 266 -8.61 -2.27 -5.38
CA ALA A 266 -8.88 -1.91 -3.99
C ALA A 266 -9.53 -0.52 -3.88
N VAL A 267 -9.01 0.48 -4.60
CA VAL A 267 -9.54 1.84 -4.54
C VAL A 267 -10.82 2.03 -5.36
N VAL A 268 -11.06 1.23 -6.41
CA VAL A 268 -12.37 1.18 -7.08
C VAL A 268 -13.44 0.69 -6.12
N LEU A 269 -13.18 -0.40 -5.38
CA LEU A 269 -14.12 -0.89 -4.38
C LEU A 269 -14.33 0.12 -3.24
N ALA A 270 -13.27 0.81 -2.81
CA ALA A 270 -13.39 1.87 -1.81
C ALA A 270 -14.18 3.09 -2.31
N LEU A 271 -14.01 3.49 -3.58
CA LEU A 271 -14.71 4.62 -4.21
C LEU A 271 -16.22 4.37 -4.30
N TYR A 272 -16.60 3.14 -4.66
CA TYR A 272 -18.00 2.72 -4.84
C TYR A 272 -18.54 1.93 -3.65
N ALA A 273 -17.95 2.09 -2.47
CA ALA A 273 -18.26 1.21 -1.34
C ALA A 273 -19.73 1.24 -0.92
N ASP A 274 -20.41 2.38 -1.03
CA ASP A 274 -21.83 2.46 -0.66
C ASP A 274 -22.76 1.93 -1.75
N GLU A 275 -22.41 2.13 -3.01
CA GLU A 275 -23.08 1.53 -4.15
C GLU A 275 -22.95 -0.01 -4.10
N ILE A 276 -21.77 -0.54 -3.79
CA ILE A 276 -21.54 -1.98 -3.63
C ILE A 276 -22.37 -2.55 -2.49
N LYS A 277 -22.53 -1.84 -1.36
CA LYS A 277 -23.43 -2.28 -0.28
C LYS A 277 -24.88 -2.39 -0.75
N ILE A 278 -25.32 -1.49 -1.63
CA ILE A 278 -26.67 -1.55 -2.22
C ILE A 278 -26.78 -2.77 -3.14
N LEU A 279 -25.82 -2.98 -4.05
CA LEU A 279 -25.78 -4.15 -4.92
C LEU A 279 -25.82 -5.48 -4.15
N ILE A 280 -25.04 -5.58 -3.07
CA ILE A 280 -25.03 -6.78 -2.20
C ILE A 280 -26.40 -7.00 -1.54
N ARG A 281 -27.09 -5.94 -1.12
CA ARG A 281 -28.44 -6.07 -0.54
C ARG A 281 -29.48 -6.41 -1.60
N ASP A 282 -29.35 -5.87 -2.80
CA ASP A 282 -30.25 -6.13 -3.91
C ASP A 282 -30.09 -7.55 -4.45
N ARG A 283 -28.86 -8.09 -4.46
CA ARG A 283 -28.58 -9.53 -4.68
C ARG A 283 -29.49 -10.41 -3.85
N ASP A 284 -29.51 -10.19 -2.54
CA ASP A 284 -30.28 -11.01 -1.60
C ASP A 284 -31.79 -10.82 -1.79
N LYS A 285 -32.25 -9.59 -2.07
CA LYS A 285 -33.65 -9.33 -2.39
C LYS A 285 -34.10 -10.06 -3.65
N VAL A 286 -33.28 -10.02 -4.70
CA VAL A 286 -33.57 -10.70 -5.98
C VAL A 286 -33.64 -12.21 -5.76
N LEU A 287 -32.67 -12.80 -5.05
CA LEU A 287 -32.69 -14.23 -4.74
C LEU A 287 -33.88 -14.63 -3.85
N ALA A 288 -34.25 -13.81 -2.86
CA ALA A 288 -35.39 -14.06 -1.99
C ALA A 288 -36.74 -13.98 -2.74
N GLY A 289 -36.82 -13.14 -3.78
CA GLY A 289 -37.98 -13.01 -4.67
C GLY A 289 -38.02 -14.03 -5.81
N HIS A 290 -36.88 -14.63 -6.16
CA HIS A 290 -36.78 -15.54 -7.31
C HIS A 290 -37.41 -16.91 -7.03
N ARG A 291 -38.25 -17.39 -7.96
CA ARG A 291 -38.93 -18.67 -7.88
C ARG A 291 -38.71 -19.42 -9.19
N PRO A 292 -37.68 -20.29 -9.28
CA PRO A 292 -37.42 -21.08 -10.48
C PRO A 292 -38.61 -21.97 -10.84
N GLU A 293 -38.97 -22.07 -12.12
CA GLU A 293 -40.08 -22.90 -12.60
C GLU A 293 -39.88 -24.39 -12.30
N ASN A 294 -38.62 -24.83 -12.26
CA ASN A 294 -38.22 -26.21 -11.98
C ASN A 294 -38.20 -26.55 -10.48
N GLY A 295 -38.51 -25.60 -9.59
CA GLY A 295 -38.49 -25.78 -8.14
C GLY A 295 -37.09 -25.90 -7.52
N ALA A 296 -36.02 -25.64 -8.28
CA ALA A 296 -34.66 -25.64 -7.75
C ALA A 296 -34.46 -24.49 -6.74
N PRO A 297 -33.47 -24.60 -5.83
CA PRO A 297 -33.07 -23.46 -5.00
C PRO A 297 -32.69 -22.26 -5.89
N ALA A 298 -33.16 -21.06 -5.55
CA ALA A 298 -32.86 -19.85 -6.34
C ALA A 298 -31.35 -19.62 -6.56
N ARG A 299 -30.52 -20.05 -5.60
CA ARG A 299 -29.06 -19.95 -5.66
C ARG A 299 -28.39 -20.92 -6.65
N GLU A 300 -29.13 -21.89 -7.15
CA GLU A 300 -28.67 -22.93 -8.08
C GLU A 300 -29.28 -22.78 -9.48
N ASP A 301 -30.18 -21.81 -9.67
CA ASP A 301 -30.88 -21.61 -10.94
C ASP A 301 -30.00 -20.91 -11.98
N ARG A 302 -29.64 -21.66 -13.02
CA ARG A 302 -28.82 -21.21 -14.15
C ARG A 302 -29.49 -20.15 -15.02
N ALA A 303 -30.81 -19.94 -14.89
CA ALA A 303 -31.51 -18.86 -15.57
C ALA A 303 -31.25 -17.48 -14.95
N LEU A 304 -30.78 -17.42 -13.69
CA LEU A 304 -30.46 -16.19 -12.99
C LEU A 304 -28.95 -16.10 -12.75
N GLU A 305 -28.24 -15.41 -13.64
CA GLU A 305 -26.78 -15.21 -13.54
C GLU A 305 -26.44 -13.94 -12.76
N VAL A 306 -26.86 -12.77 -13.27
CA VAL A 306 -26.64 -11.46 -12.64
C VAL A 306 -27.80 -11.15 -11.72
N THR A 307 -27.50 -10.78 -10.47
CA THR A 307 -28.52 -10.55 -9.43
C THR A 307 -28.70 -9.06 -9.10
N SER A 308 -27.69 -8.23 -9.35
CA SER A 308 -27.82 -6.77 -9.36
C SER A 308 -26.67 -6.15 -10.14
N GLU A 309 -26.86 -4.97 -10.72
CA GLU A 309 -25.83 -4.28 -11.48
C GLU A 309 -25.96 -2.75 -11.45
N LEU A 310 -24.84 -2.08 -11.72
CA LEU A 310 -24.73 -0.63 -11.84
C LEU A 310 -23.71 -0.27 -12.92
N GLY A 311 -24.14 0.46 -13.95
CA GLY A 311 -23.24 1.11 -14.90
C GLY A 311 -22.46 2.23 -14.22
N VAL A 312 -21.16 2.30 -14.46
CA VAL A 312 -20.26 3.27 -13.80
C VAL A 312 -19.24 3.85 -14.77
N ASP A 313 -18.83 5.10 -14.52
CA ASP A 313 -17.72 5.76 -15.21
C ASP A 313 -16.81 6.41 -14.16
N LEU A 314 -15.55 5.96 -14.10
CA LEU A 314 -14.59 6.42 -13.11
C LEU A 314 -14.32 7.93 -13.20
N ARG A 315 -14.21 8.48 -14.42
CA ARG A 315 -13.90 9.91 -14.62
C ARG A 315 -15.09 10.78 -14.29
N GLN A 316 -16.30 10.34 -14.66
CA GLN A 316 -17.53 11.02 -14.27
C GLN A 316 -17.71 11.02 -12.75
N LYS A 317 -17.48 9.88 -12.08
CA LYS A 317 -17.55 9.76 -10.63
C LYS A 317 -16.53 10.66 -9.94
N ALA A 318 -15.28 10.70 -10.43
CA ALA A 318 -14.23 11.55 -9.90
C ALA A 318 -14.56 13.05 -10.05
N ALA A 319 -15.04 13.47 -11.23
CA ALA A 319 -15.44 14.85 -11.48
C ALA A 319 -16.59 15.30 -10.55
N GLY A 320 -17.55 14.41 -10.28
CA GLY A 320 -18.63 14.65 -9.32
C GLY A 320 -18.15 14.84 -7.88
N LEU A 321 -16.93 14.38 -7.56
CA LEU A 321 -16.26 14.55 -6.25
C LEU A 321 -15.25 15.70 -6.25
N GLY A 322 -15.16 16.48 -7.34
CA GLY A 322 -14.22 17.59 -7.48
C GLY A 322 -12.76 17.16 -7.67
N VAL A 323 -12.53 15.95 -8.19
CA VAL A 323 -11.21 15.38 -8.53
C VAL A 323 -11.00 15.40 -10.03
#